data_AF-A0A559RMU0-F1
#
_entry.id   AF-A0A559RMU0-F1
#
_cell.length_a   1.000
_cell.length_b   1.000
_cell.length_c   1.000
_cell.angle_alpha   90.00
_cell.angle_beta   90.00
_cell.angle_gamma   90.00
#
_symmetry.space_group_name_H-M   'P 1'
#
loop_
_entity.id
_entity.type
_entity.pdbx_description
1 polymer ?
#
loop_
_entity_poly.entity_id
_entity_poly.type
_entity_poly.pdbx_seq_one_letter_code
_entity_poly.pdbx_strand_id
1 'polypeptide(L)'
;MKLSNSFSGALRTFAYFIASGTHYQLNGIEYLDLFGEEPSAIEQAFAIFANVIELDENGNVLNAKYAEKRAVDYIRSYCDSKYQVEPPYEDWEIELHSAPPIKDLI
;
A
#
# COMPACT_ATOMS: atom_id res chain seq x y z
N MET A 1 6.97 -20.93 -6.31
CA MET A 1 5.50 -20.82 -6.12
C MET A 1 5.04 -19.55 -6.84
N LYS A 2 3.85 -19.55 -7.47
CA LYS A 2 3.27 -18.33 -8.06
C LYS A 2 2.22 -17.77 -7.11
N LEU A 3 2.05 -16.45 -7.08
CA LEU A 3 0.96 -15.81 -6.37
C LEU A 3 -0.40 -16.17 -7.01
N SER A 4 -1.45 -16.19 -6.21
CA SER A 4 -2.79 -16.54 -6.68
C SER A 4 -3.39 -15.45 -7.57
N ASN A 5 -4.42 -15.81 -8.35
CA ASN A 5 -5.21 -14.82 -9.11
C ASN A 5 -5.95 -13.84 -8.17
N SER A 6 -6.29 -14.27 -6.96
CA SER A 6 -6.94 -13.43 -5.95
C SER A 6 -6.00 -12.30 -5.50
N PHE A 7 -4.76 -12.64 -5.12
CA PHE A 7 -3.75 -11.65 -4.77
C PHE A 7 -3.39 -10.74 -5.95
N SER A 8 -3.19 -11.31 -7.14
CA SER A 8 -2.94 -10.54 -8.36
C SER A 8 -4.06 -9.53 -8.62
N GLY A 9 -5.31 -9.93 -8.43
CA GLY A 9 -6.48 -9.06 -8.52
C GLY A 9 -6.48 -7.92 -7.49
N ALA A 10 -6.16 -8.22 -6.23
CA ALA A 10 -6.09 -7.21 -5.17
C ALA A 10 -4.98 -6.19 -5.46
N LEU A 11 -3.75 -6.65 -5.74
CA LEU A 11 -2.61 -5.78 -6.01
C LEU A 11 -2.84 -4.86 -7.21
N ARG A 12 -3.28 -5.41 -8.36
CA ARG A 12 -3.48 -4.59 -9.57
C ARG A 12 -4.57 -3.53 -9.38
N THR A 13 -5.58 -3.84 -8.54
CA THR A 13 -6.72 -2.95 -8.31
C THR A 13 -6.34 -1.83 -7.36
N PHE A 14 -5.62 -2.16 -6.27
CA PHE A 14 -5.02 -1.17 -5.39
C PHE A 14 -4.10 -0.22 -6.19
N ALA A 15 -3.14 -0.77 -6.94
CA ALA A 15 -2.22 0.02 -7.75
C ALA A 15 -2.96 0.94 -8.74
N TYR A 16 -4.01 0.44 -9.40
CA TYR A 16 -4.84 1.26 -10.29
C TYR A 16 -5.47 2.45 -9.56
N PHE A 17 -6.10 2.23 -8.41
CA PHE A 17 -6.78 3.32 -7.68
C PHE A 17 -5.81 4.36 -7.11
N ILE A 18 -4.62 3.94 -6.66
CA ILE A 18 -3.59 4.85 -6.17
C ILE A 18 -2.97 5.65 -7.32
N ALA A 19 -2.55 4.98 -8.40
CA ALA A 19 -1.90 5.68 -9.52
C ALA A 19 -2.86 6.58 -10.32
N SER A 20 -4.17 6.31 -10.29
CA SER A 20 -5.17 7.15 -10.96
C SER A 20 -5.74 8.27 -10.08
N GLY A 21 -5.44 8.29 -8.78
CA GLY A 21 -6.01 9.28 -7.86
C GLY A 21 -7.47 9.02 -7.52
N THR A 22 -8.03 7.84 -7.84
CA THR A 22 -9.48 7.57 -7.74
C THR A 22 -9.87 6.73 -6.52
N HIS A 23 -8.95 6.49 -5.58
CA HIS A 23 -9.28 5.82 -4.33
C HIS A 23 -10.20 6.69 -3.45
N TYR A 24 -11.41 6.20 -3.16
CA TYR A 24 -12.47 6.96 -2.49
C TYR A 24 -12.10 7.56 -1.12
N GLN A 25 -11.16 6.96 -0.38
CA GLN A 25 -10.70 7.49 0.91
C GLN A 25 -9.73 8.67 0.80
N LEU A 26 -9.19 8.92 -0.41
CA LEU A 26 -8.26 10.00 -0.73
C LEU A 26 -8.94 11.13 -1.51
N ASN A 27 -10.28 11.15 -1.56
CA ASN A 27 -11.02 12.23 -2.21
C ASN A 27 -10.63 13.60 -1.61
N GLY A 28 -10.16 14.50 -2.47
CA GLY A 28 -9.71 15.84 -2.08
C GLY A 28 -8.30 15.90 -1.47
N ILE A 29 -7.55 14.80 -1.52
CA ILE A 29 -6.13 14.76 -1.17
C ILE A 29 -5.30 14.84 -2.45
N GLU A 30 -4.50 15.89 -2.58
CA GLU A 30 -3.58 16.07 -3.70
C GLU A 30 -2.25 15.33 -3.41
N TYR A 31 -2.17 14.05 -3.79
CA TYR A 31 -1.00 13.21 -3.52
C TYR A 31 -0.30 12.67 -4.78
N LEU A 32 -0.86 12.89 -5.98
CA LEU A 32 -0.32 12.27 -7.19
C LEU A 32 1.09 12.75 -7.54
N ASP A 33 1.42 14.00 -7.23
CA ASP A 33 2.78 14.54 -7.45
C ASP A 33 3.84 13.82 -6.60
N LEU A 34 3.44 13.19 -5.47
CA LEU A 34 4.35 12.42 -4.63
C LEU A 34 4.99 11.24 -5.36
N PHE A 35 4.36 10.70 -6.42
CA PHE A 35 4.98 9.65 -7.24
C PHE A 35 6.31 10.11 -7.87
N GLY A 36 6.45 11.39 -8.19
CA GLY A 36 7.65 11.95 -8.81
C GLY A 36 8.52 12.75 -7.85
N GLU A 37 7.90 13.47 -6.92
CA GLU A 37 8.61 14.41 -6.04
C GLU A 37 9.12 13.74 -4.75
N GLU A 38 8.30 12.90 -4.13
CA GLU A 38 8.59 12.23 -2.85
C GLU A 38 8.18 10.74 -2.87
N PRO A 39 8.82 9.92 -3.74
CA PRO A 39 8.38 8.54 -3.99
C PRO A 39 8.43 7.65 -2.75
N SER A 40 9.19 8.02 -1.71
CA SER A 40 9.22 7.30 -0.42
C SER A 40 7.85 7.26 0.27
N ALA A 41 6.98 8.26 0.06
CA ALA A 41 5.62 8.24 0.60
C ALA A 41 4.77 7.16 -0.10
N ILE A 42 4.91 7.02 -1.42
CA ILE A 42 4.22 5.98 -2.18
C ILE A 42 4.81 4.60 -1.87
N GLU A 43 6.13 4.49 -1.77
CA GLU A 43 6.84 3.27 -1.35
C GLU A 43 6.29 2.76 -0.01
N GLN A 44 6.19 3.62 1.00
CA GLN A 44 5.67 3.25 2.31
C GLN A 44 4.22 2.77 2.26
N ALA A 45 3.37 3.39 1.44
CA ALA A 45 1.98 2.93 1.27
C ALA A 45 1.90 1.52 0.67
N PHE A 46 2.77 1.21 -0.30
CA PHE A 46 2.86 -0.14 -0.87
C PHE A 46 3.45 -1.15 0.12
N ALA A 47 4.42 -0.75 0.94
CA ALA A 47 4.93 -1.59 2.03
C ALA A 47 3.83 -1.93 3.03
N ILE A 48 3.05 -0.94 3.48
CA ILE A 48 1.92 -1.16 4.39
C ILE A 48 0.88 -2.10 3.78
N PHE A 49 0.51 -1.90 2.51
CA PHE A 49 -0.41 -2.81 1.82
C PHE A 49 0.12 -4.25 1.80
N ALA A 50 1.39 -4.44 1.49
CA ALA A 50 2.03 -5.74 1.40
C ALA A 50 2.22 -6.42 2.76
N ASN A 51 2.50 -5.66 3.81
CA ASN A 51 2.68 -6.19 5.16
C ASN A 51 1.32 -6.60 5.77
N VAL A 52 0.26 -5.81 5.53
CA VAL A 52 -1.08 -6.02 6.13
C VAL A 52 -1.91 -7.07 5.40
N ILE A 53 -1.67 -7.33 4.11
CA ILE A 53 -2.52 -8.24 3.34
C ILE A 53 -2.38 -9.70 3.81
N GLU A 54 -3.52 -10.31 4.15
CA GLU A 54 -3.60 -11.69 4.63
C GLU A 54 -4.08 -12.63 3.53
N LEU A 55 -3.46 -13.81 3.47
CA LEU A 55 -3.77 -14.87 2.52
C LEU A 55 -4.16 -16.17 3.24
N ASP A 56 -5.11 -16.92 2.68
CA ASP A 56 -5.37 -18.31 3.09
C ASP A 56 -4.31 -19.29 2.55
N GLU A 57 -4.43 -20.57 2.89
CA GLU A 57 -3.53 -21.64 2.45
C GLU A 57 -3.47 -21.82 0.92
N ASN A 58 -4.49 -21.36 0.18
CA ASN A 58 -4.55 -21.39 -1.28
C ASN A 58 -4.06 -20.06 -1.90
N GLY A 59 -3.62 -19.11 -1.07
CA GLY A 59 -3.21 -17.78 -1.48
C GLY A 59 -4.37 -16.83 -1.76
N ASN A 60 -5.61 -17.13 -1.37
CA ASN A 60 -6.73 -16.21 -1.55
C ASN A 60 -6.65 -15.09 -0.52
N VAL A 61 -6.91 -13.85 -0.97
CA VAL A 61 -6.89 -12.68 -0.09
C VAL A 61 -8.08 -12.68 0.86
N LEU A 62 -7.81 -12.47 2.14
CA LEU A 62 -8.80 -12.47 3.21
C LEU A 62 -9.27 -11.05 3.61
N ASN A 63 -8.40 -10.04 3.50
CA ASN A 63 -8.61 -8.73 4.12
C ASN A 63 -8.32 -7.53 3.19
N ALA A 64 -8.51 -7.66 1.86
CA ALA A 64 -8.10 -6.66 0.86
C ALA A 64 -8.46 -5.21 1.21
N LYS A 65 -9.70 -4.96 1.64
CA LYS A 65 -10.17 -3.60 1.99
C LYS A 65 -9.53 -3.04 3.25
N TYR A 66 -9.16 -3.91 4.18
CA TYR A 66 -8.42 -3.48 5.36
C TYR A 66 -6.99 -3.09 4.98
N ALA A 67 -6.29 -3.91 4.18
CA ALA A 67 -4.95 -3.58 3.68
C ALA A 67 -4.95 -2.28 2.84
N GLU A 68 -5.93 -2.11 1.94
CA GLU A 68 -6.12 -0.86 1.18
C GLU A 68 -6.30 0.33 2.14
N LYS A 69 -7.20 0.23 3.12
CA LYS A 69 -7.45 1.27 4.12
C LYS A 69 -6.17 1.66 4.85
N ARG A 70 -5.42 0.68 5.37
CA ARG A 70 -4.18 0.95 6.11
C ARG A 70 -3.17 1.70 5.25
N ALA A 71 -3.02 1.33 3.99
CA ALA A 71 -2.11 2.01 3.06
C ALA A 71 -2.55 3.45 2.72
N VAL A 72 -3.84 3.69 2.46
CA VAL A 72 -4.33 5.04 2.11
C VAL A 72 -4.45 5.96 3.30
N ASP A 73 -4.69 5.44 4.50
CA ASP A 73 -4.64 6.22 5.74
C ASP A 73 -3.24 6.83 5.92
N TYR A 74 -2.18 6.11 5.53
CA TYR A 74 -0.81 6.63 5.56
C TYR A 74 -0.66 7.81 4.60
N ILE A 75 -1.02 7.63 3.31
CA ILE A 75 -0.95 8.70 2.30
C ILE A 75 -1.73 9.93 2.79
N ARG A 76 -2.93 9.73 3.34
CA ARG A 76 -3.73 10.82 3.87
C ARG A 76 -3.06 11.52 5.04
N SER A 77 -2.49 10.78 6.00
CA SER A 77 -1.76 11.36 7.14
C SER A 77 -0.49 12.11 6.70
N TYR A 78 0.13 11.68 5.60
CA TYR A 78 1.29 12.33 5.01
C TYR A 78 0.91 13.70 4.41
N CYS A 79 -0.23 13.78 3.71
CA CYS A 79 -0.69 15.01 3.08
C CYS A 79 -1.47 15.95 4.01
N ASP A 80 -2.19 15.41 5.00
CA ASP A 80 -3.03 16.16 5.94
C ASP A 80 -2.55 15.94 7.37
N SER A 81 -1.77 16.89 7.89
CA SER A 81 -1.26 16.91 9.27
C SER A 81 -2.33 16.80 10.38
N LYS A 82 -3.61 17.06 10.06
CA LYS A 82 -4.72 16.92 11.03
C LYS A 82 -5.32 15.53 11.05
N TYR A 83 -5.03 14.72 10.03
CA TYR A 83 -5.53 13.36 9.95
C TYR A 83 -4.70 12.44 10.86
N GLN A 84 -5.39 11.72 11.73
CA GLN A 84 -4.79 10.72 12.62
C GLN A 84 -5.25 9.33 12.18
N VAL A 85 -4.27 8.44 12.01
CA VAL A 85 -4.53 7.06 11.64
C VAL A 85 -5.05 6.31 12.86
N GLU A 86 -6.21 5.68 12.72
CA GLU A 86 -6.86 4.91 13.78
C GLU A 86 -7.26 3.50 13.28
N PRO A 87 -6.79 2.43 13.96
CA PRO A 87 -5.82 2.44 15.08
C PRO A 87 -4.43 2.93 14.64
N PRO A 88 -3.57 3.39 15.56
CA PRO A 88 -2.15 3.66 15.25
C PRO A 88 -1.49 2.47 14.55
N TYR A 89 -0.44 2.72 13.77
CA TYR A 89 0.31 1.63 13.15
C TYR A 89 1.06 0.83 14.20
N GLU A 90 1.03 -0.49 14.05
CA GLU A 90 2.01 -1.36 14.66
C GLU A 90 3.34 -1.27 13.89
N ASP A 91 4.47 -1.49 14.56
CA ASP A 91 5.80 -1.33 13.95
C ASP A 91 5.98 -2.22 12.70
N TRP A 92 5.39 -3.42 12.71
CA TRP A 92 5.46 -4.36 11.59
C TRP A 92 4.64 -3.91 10.37
N GLU A 93 3.59 -3.11 10.56
CA GLU A 93 2.79 -2.61 9.43
C GLU A 93 3.63 -1.66 8.57
N ILE A 94 4.51 -0.87 9.19
CA ILE A 94 5.31 0.16 8.53
C ILE A 94 6.75 -0.28 8.20
N GLU A 95 7.13 -1.52 8.54
CA GLU A 95 8.49 -2.00 8.30
C GLU A 95 8.82 -2.03 6.80
N LEU A 96 9.89 -1.32 6.42
CA LEU A 96 10.49 -1.40 5.08
C LEU A 96 11.51 -2.55 5.06
N HIS A 97 11.06 -3.72 4.63
CA HIS A 97 11.95 -4.88 4.46
C HIS A 97 13.04 -4.63 3.41
N SER A 98 14.15 -5.36 3.52
CA SER A 98 15.33 -5.14 2.66
C SER A 98 15.00 -5.25 1.17
N ALA A 99 15.38 -4.21 0.42
CA ALA A 99 15.26 -4.21 -1.03
C ALA A 99 16.14 -5.31 -1.67
N PRO A 100 15.70 -5.90 -2.79
CA PRO A 100 16.55 -6.77 -3.57
C PRO A 100 17.74 -5.99 -4.18
N PRO A 101 18.80 -6.69 -4.64
CA PRO A 101 19.88 -6.05 -5.37
C PRO A 101 19.37 -5.27 -6.60
N ILE A 102 20.04 -4.16 -6.94
CA ILE A 102 19.67 -3.29 -8.07
C ILE A 102 19.72 -4.03 -9.42
N LYS A 103 20.57 -5.06 -9.53
CA LYS A 103 20.70 -5.89 -10.72
C LYS A 103 20.57 -7.35 -10.32
N ASP A 104 19.98 -8.14 -11.20
CA ASP A 104 19.97 -9.59 -11.07
C ASP A 104 21.40 -10.11 -10.96
N LEU A 105 21.60 -11.03 -10.03
CA LEU A 105 22.84 -11.77 -9.89
C LEU A 105 22.80 -12.89 -10.95
N ILE A 106 23.31 -12.58 -12.15
CA ILE A 106 23.50 -13.55 -13.24
C ILE A 106 24.85 -14.25 -13.07
#